data_AF-A0AAN7U550-F1
#
_entry.id   AF-A0AAN7U550-F1
#
_cell.length_a   1.000
_cell.length_b   1.000
_cell.length_c   1.000
_cell.angle_alpha   90.00
_cell.angle_beta   90.00
_cell.angle_gamma   90.00
#
_symmetry.space_group_name_H-M   'P 1'
#
loop_
_entity.id
_entity.type
_entity.pdbx_description
1 polymer ?
#
loop_
_entity_poly.entity_id
_entity_poly.type
_entity_poly.pdbx_seq_one_letter_code
_entity_poly.pdbx_strand_id
1 'polypeptide(L)'
;MFKKLSLIGCFAALAASYVNGQAYSCSQITSLAQQYFNSTSVLDMVCISFYESSWNPQAVNPSGATGLWQIMEDHCQGICQGICTDQQSLFDPNINAQCALAVLEAQGLYAWTTYDDGDCTSWDACSNDDSLTGSYTYSGSNTGTASGSGSGSVSGTYTGYSGSVSGTGSGASNRPEYL
;
A
#
# COMPACT_ATOMS: atom_id res chain seq x y z
N MET A 1 -42.77 -14.69 -50.31
CA MET A 1 -42.13 -15.41 -49.21
C MET A 1 -41.30 -14.40 -48.41
N PHE A 2 -41.76 -14.07 -47.21
CA PHE A 2 -41.07 -13.15 -46.30
C PHE A 2 -40.12 -13.93 -45.40
N LYS A 3 -38.92 -13.39 -45.14
CA LYS A 3 -38.24 -13.55 -43.85
C LYS A 3 -37.26 -12.39 -43.65
N LYS A 4 -37.69 -11.45 -42.80
CA LYS A 4 -36.87 -10.40 -42.21
C LYS A 4 -35.88 -11.08 -41.25
N LEU A 5 -34.57 -10.87 -41.41
CA LEU A 5 -33.61 -11.20 -40.36
C LEU A 5 -33.63 -10.08 -39.31
N SER A 6 -34.11 -10.43 -38.13
CA SER A 6 -34.09 -9.61 -36.92
C SER A 6 -32.71 -9.72 -36.28
N LEU A 7 -32.05 -8.58 -36.06
CA LEU A 7 -30.77 -8.48 -35.38
C LEU A 7 -31.07 -8.20 -33.89
N ILE A 8 -30.94 -9.22 -33.06
CA ILE A 8 -30.89 -9.18 -31.59
C ILE A 8 -29.38 -9.27 -31.30
N GLY A 9 -28.68 -8.34 -30.65
CA GLY A 9 -29.00 -7.62 -29.42
C GLY A 9 -28.06 -8.15 -28.34
N CYS A 10 -27.05 -7.37 -27.94
CA CYS A 10 -26.35 -7.51 -26.66
C CYS A 10 -25.76 -6.15 -26.30
N PHE A 11 -26.60 -5.29 -25.70
CA PHE A 11 -26.10 -4.16 -24.92
C PHE A 11 -25.58 -4.74 -23.61
N ALA A 12 -24.25 -4.89 -23.51
CA ALA A 12 -23.60 -5.05 -22.22
C ALA A 12 -23.72 -3.72 -21.48
N ALA A 13 -24.71 -3.60 -20.60
CA ALA A 13 -24.79 -2.50 -19.67
C ALA A 13 -23.61 -2.64 -18.70
N LEU A 14 -22.58 -1.81 -18.85
CA LEU A 14 -21.63 -1.55 -17.77
C LEU A 14 -22.44 -1.02 -16.59
N ALA A 15 -22.57 -1.82 -15.54
CA ALA A 15 -23.00 -1.33 -14.25
C ALA A 15 -21.89 -0.41 -13.72
N ALA A 16 -22.07 0.89 -13.91
CA ALA A 16 -21.30 1.91 -13.19
C ALA A 16 -21.72 1.82 -11.72
N SER A 17 -20.99 1.02 -10.96
CA SER A 17 -21.06 1.03 -9.50
C SER A 17 -20.61 2.42 -9.04
N TYR A 18 -21.57 3.30 -8.77
CA TYR A 18 -21.31 4.57 -8.10
C TYR A 18 -20.87 4.24 -6.67
N VAL A 19 -19.55 4.11 -6.47
CA VAL A 19 -18.97 3.97 -5.13
C VAL A 19 -19.11 5.35 -4.49
N ASN A 20 -19.99 5.47 -3.49
CA ASN A 20 -19.99 6.66 -2.65
C ASN A 20 -18.57 6.82 -2.09
N GLY A 21 -17.92 7.95 -2.40
CA GLY A 21 -16.55 8.30 -2.04
C GLY A 21 -16.34 8.51 -0.54
N GLN A 22 -16.71 7.51 0.25
CA GLN A 22 -16.41 7.47 1.67
C GLN A 22 -14.94 7.10 1.85
N ALA A 23 -14.33 7.71 2.86
CA ALA A 23 -12.99 7.32 3.28
C ALA A 23 -12.97 5.84 3.66
N TYR A 24 -11.89 5.15 3.29
CA TYR A 24 -11.70 3.74 3.63
C TYR A 24 -11.45 3.60 5.14
N SER A 25 -11.84 2.47 5.72
CA SER A 25 -11.37 2.06 7.04
C SER A 25 -9.94 1.50 6.96
N CYS A 26 -9.26 1.37 8.12
CA CYS A 26 -7.95 0.71 8.24
C CYS A 26 -7.91 -0.65 7.52
N SER A 27 -8.84 -1.54 7.84
CA SER A 27 -8.95 -2.84 7.18
C SER A 27 -9.11 -2.74 5.66
N GLN A 28 -9.92 -1.80 5.15
CA GLN A 28 -10.13 -1.64 3.71
C GLN A 28 -8.88 -1.13 2.99
N ILE A 29 -8.22 -0.09 3.52
CA ILE A 29 -7.01 0.46 2.88
C ILE A 29 -5.83 -0.51 2.99
N THR A 30 -5.71 -1.22 4.11
CA THR A 30 -4.69 -2.25 4.31
C THR A 30 -4.89 -3.41 3.33
N SER A 31 -6.14 -3.88 3.17
CA SER A 31 -6.46 -4.94 2.21
C SER A 31 -6.22 -4.50 0.76
N LEU A 32 -6.47 -3.23 0.43
CA LEU A 32 -6.12 -2.68 -0.88
C LEU A 32 -4.61 -2.64 -1.07
N ALA A 33 -3.87 -2.11 -0.10
CA ALA A 33 -2.42 -1.99 -0.16
C ALA A 33 -1.73 -3.35 -0.31
N GLN A 34 -2.18 -4.38 0.42
CA GLN A 34 -1.64 -5.74 0.33
C GLN A 34 -1.79 -6.39 -1.06
N GLN A 35 -2.72 -5.92 -1.90
CA GLN A 35 -2.88 -6.44 -3.26
C GLN A 35 -1.81 -5.94 -4.22
N TYR A 36 -1.18 -4.79 -3.93
CA TYR A 36 -0.30 -4.10 -4.86
C TYR A 36 1.13 -3.94 -4.33
N PHE A 37 1.31 -3.70 -3.03
CA PHE A 37 2.62 -3.41 -2.44
C PHE A 37 3.21 -4.64 -1.76
N ASN A 38 4.54 -4.70 -1.71
CA ASN A 38 5.26 -5.75 -1.00
C ASN A 38 5.08 -5.62 0.52
N SER A 39 5.22 -6.73 1.26
CA SER A 39 4.99 -6.77 2.71
C SER A 39 5.83 -5.76 3.51
N THR A 40 7.00 -5.35 3.01
CA THR A 40 7.89 -4.38 3.65
C THR A 40 7.48 -2.92 3.45
N SER A 41 6.61 -2.62 2.47
CA SER A 41 6.15 -1.26 2.15
C SER A 41 4.65 -1.06 2.38
N VAL A 42 3.87 -2.13 2.62
CA VAL A 42 2.42 -2.04 2.86
C VAL A 42 2.09 -1.01 3.95
N LEU A 43 2.75 -1.07 5.11
CA LEU A 43 2.47 -0.12 6.21
C LEU A 43 2.86 1.32 5.84
N ASP A 44 4.01 1.50 5.18
CA ASP A 44 4.45 2.81 4.71
C ASP A 44 3.42 3.41 3.73
N MET A 45 2.95 2.62 2.77
CA MET A 45 1.97 3.06 1.78
C MET A 45 0.59 3.32 2.39
N VAL A 46 0.18 2.55 3.39
CA VAL A 46 -1.06 2.82 4.14
C VAL A 46 -0.93 4.13 4.92
N CYS A 47 0.19 4.37 5.59
CA CYS A 47 0.49 5.63 6.28
C CYS A 47 0.49 6.82 5.31
N ILE A 48 1.19 6.71 4.19
CA ILE A 48 1.24 7.75 3.15
C ILE A 48 -0.20 8.11 2.73
N SER A 49 -1.02 7.11 2.35
CA SER A 49 -2.40 7.39 1.95
C SER A 49 -3.27 8.05 3.04
N PHE A 50 -2.93 7.84 4.32
CA PHE A 50 -3.62 8.49 5.43
C PHE A 50 -3.36 10.00 5.45
N TYR A 51 -2.11 10.41 5.35
CA TYR A 51 -1.75 11.84 5.34
C TYR A 51 -2.10 12.52 4.02
N GLU A 52 -1.93 11.81 2.90
CA GLU A 52 -2.18 12.36 1.56
C GLU A 52 -3.67 12.60 1.30
N SER A 53 -4.56 11.72 1.78
CA SER A 53 -5.99 11.77 1.42
C SER A 53 -6.96 11.52 2.57
N SER A 54 -6.48 11.23 3.78
CA SER A 54 -7.31 10.66 4.86
C SER A 54 -8.09 9.41 4.38
N TRP A 55 -7.43 8.62 3.53
CA TRP A 55 -8.01 7.45 2.83
C TRP A 55 -9.27 7.73 2.01
N ASN A 56 -9.45 8.96 1.55
CA ASN A 56 -10.54 9.33 0.68
C ASN A 56 -10.15 9.07 -0.79
N PRO A 57 -10.76 8.09 -1.49
CA PRO A 57 -10.45 7.82 -2.89
C PRO A 57 -10.89 8.95 -3.83
N GLN A 58 -11.69 9.91 -3.35
CA GLN A 58 -12.14 11.09 -4.10
C GLN A 58 -11.38 12.36 -3.71
N ALA A 59 -10.27 12.25 -2.96
CA ALA A 59 -9.45 13.40 -2.60
C ALA A 59 -8.81 14.03 -3.84
N VAL A 60 -8.86 15.35 -3.93
CA VAL A 60 -8.14 16.16 -4.92
C VAL A 60 -7.57 17.37 -4.23
N ASN A 61 -6.28 17.63 -4.40
CA ASN A 61 -5.67 18.86 -3.91
C ASN A 61 -5.65 19.96 -5.01
N PRO A 62 -5.36 21.23 -4.66
CA PRO A 62 -5.32 22.31 -5.63
C PRO A 62 -4.27 22.17 -6.76
N SER A 63 -3.25 21.31 -6.60
CA SER A 63 -2.28 21.01 -7.67
C SER A 63 -2.76 19.93 -8.64
N GLY A 64 -3.91 19.30 -8.39
CA GLY A 64 -4.48 18.24 -9.23
C GLY A 64 -4.05 16.82 -8.82
N ALA A 65 -3.33 16.67 -7.72
CA ALA A 65 -3.02 15.36 -7.17
C ALA A 65 -4.32 14.68 -6.72
N THR A 66 -4.50 13.40 -7.08
CA THR A 66 -5.82 12.75 -7.04
C THR A 66 -5.76 11.37 -6.39
N GLY A 67 -6.82 11.05 -5.64
CA GLY A 67 -7.06 9.73 -5.06
C GLY A 67 -6.27 9.46 -3.78
N LEU A 68 -6.18 8.18 -3.43
CA LEU A 68 -5.66 7.70 -2.14
C LEU A 68 -4.20 8.11 -1.89
N TRP A 69 -3.34 8.00 -2.91
CA TRP A 69 -1.91 8.32 -2.83
C TRP A 69 -1.54 9.65 -3.50
N GLN A 70 -2.54 10.50 -3.75
CA GLN A 70 -2.38 11.85 -4.34
C GLN A 70 -1.46 11.82 -5.58
N ILE A 71 -1.87 11.07 -6.59
CA ILE A 71 -1.10 10.94 -7.82
C ILE A 71 -1.41 12.10 -8.77
N MET A 72 -0.38 12.70 -9.35
CA MET A 72 -0.49 13.74 -10.38
C MET A 72 -0.93 13.15 -11.72
N GLU A 73 -1.83 13.84 -12.42
CA GLU A 73 -2.29 13.43 -13.77
C GLU A 73 -1.15 13.29 -14.78
N ASP A 74 -0.10 14.12 -14.68
CA ASP A 74 1.08 14.04 -15.55
C ASP A 74 1.76 12.67 -15.50
N HIS A 75 1.62 11.91 -14.40
CA HIS A 75 2.12 10.54 -14.32
C HIS A 75 1.41 9.59 -15.27
N CYS A 76 0.15 9.84 -15.68
CA CYS A 76 -0.57 9.01 -16.63
C CYS A 76 0.04 9.01 -18.03
N GLN A 77 0.79 10.05 -18.39
CA GLN A 77 1.55 10.12 -19.65
C GLN A 77 3.03 9.70 -19.49
N GLY A 78 3.45 9.36 -18.26
CA GLY A 78 4.82 9.00 -17.93
C GLY A 78 4.88 7.69 -17.16
N ILE A 79 5.14 7.77 -15.85
CA ILE A 79 5.40 6.61 -14.98
C ILE A 79 4.25 5.60 -14.98
N CYS A 80 3.01 6.07 -15.10
CA CYS A 80 1.79 5.26 -15.08
C CYS A 80 1.20 5.05 -16.48
N GLN A 81 2.01 5.16 -17.53
CA GLN A 81 1.56 4.97 -18.90
C GLN A 81 0.92 3.59 -19.09
N GLY A 82 -0.33 3.59 -19.57
CA GLY A 82 -1.12 2.36 -19.79
C GLY A 82 -1.86 1.85 -18.55
N ILE A 83 -1.67 2.49 -17.39
CA ILE A 83 -2.43 2.23 -16.16
C ILE A 83 -3.58 3.23 -16.04
N CYS A 84 -3.28 4.52 -16.19
CA CYS A 84 -4.25 5.61 -16.16
C CYS A 84 -4.17 6.44 -17.45
N THR A 85 -5.27 7.11 -17.80
CA THR A 85 -5.36 7.93 -19.02
C THR A 85 -5.47 9.42 -18.72
N ASP A 86 -6.11 9.75 -17.62
CA ASP A 86 -6.45 11.11 -17.21
C ASP A 86 -6.68 11.16 -15.69
N GLN A 87 -6.88 12.35 -15.17
CA GLN A 87 -7.20 12.55 -13.75
C GLN A 87 -8.43 11.75 -13.30
N GLN A 88 -9.45 11.62 -14.15
CA GLN A 88 -10.70 10.94 -13.79
C GLN A 88 -10.48 9.46 -13.46
N SER A 89 -9.56 8.80 -14.15
CA SER A 89 -9.20 7.41 -13.88
C SER A 89 -8.52 7.22 -12.52
N LEU A 90 -7.84 8.25 -11.99
CA LEU A 90 -7.15 8.20 -10.69
C LEU A 90 -8.11 8.20 -9.48
N PHE A 91 -9.40 8.45 -9.69
CA PHE A 91 -10.44 8.27 -8.66
C PHE A 91 -10.81 6.80 -8.44
N ASP A 92 -10.45 5.90 -9.37
CA ASP A 92 -10.58 4.47 -9.13
C ASP A 92 -9.43 4.03 -8.20
N PRO A 93 -9.75 3.47 -7.02
CA PRO A 93 -8.75 3.11 -6.01
C PRO A 93 -7.77 2.03 -6.48
N ASN A 94 -8.18 1.14 -7.40
CA ASN A 94 -7.28 0.14 -7.97
C ASN A 94 -6.33 0.76 -8.99
N ILE A 95 -6.82 1.64 -9.86
CA ILE A 95 -5.97 2.39 -10.81
C ILE A 95 -4.99 3.27 -10.04
N ASN A 96 -5.46 3.96 -9.00
CA ASN A 96 -4.64 4.78 -8.13
C ASN A 96 -3.54 3.96 -7.43
N ALA A 97 -3.87 2.79 -6.90
CA ALA A 97 -2.90 1.88 -6.27
C ALA A 97 -1.85 1.34 -7.26
N GLN A 98 -2.26 0.95 -8.47
CA GLN A 98 -1.35 0.51 -9.52
C GLN A 98 -0.38 1.62 -9.94
N CYS A 99 -0.89 2.84 -10.08
CA CYS A 99 -0.06 3.99 -10.41
C CYS A 99 0.88 4.38 -9.25
N ALA A 100 0.41 4.30 -8.00
CA ALA A 100 1.24 4.49 -6.81
C ALA A 100 2.37 3.44 -6.72
N LEU A 101 2.10 2.18 -7.08
CA LEU A 101 3.15 1.15 -7.19
C LEU A 101 4.19 1.53 -8.25
N ALA A 102 3.78 1.99 -9.43
CA ALA A 102 4.71 2.42 -10.47
C ALA A 102 5.58 3.61 -10.03
N VAL A 103 5.00 4.57 -9.29
CA VAL A 103 5.75 5.68 -8.68
C VAL A 103 6.74 5.16 -7.63
N LEU A 104 6.30 4.27 -6.74
CA LEU A 104 7.15 3.65 -5.72
C LEU A 104 8.33 2.92 -6.34
N GLU A 105 8.12 2.15 -7.42
CA GLU A 105 9.18 1.43 -8.12
C GLU A 105 10.16 2.37 -8.85
N ALA A 106 9.67 3.49 -9.38
CA ALA A 106 10.48 4.45 -10.13
C ALA A 106 11.27 5.43 -9.24
N GLN A 107 10.69 5.84 -8.12
CA GLN A 107 11.18 6.95 -7.29
C GLN A 107 11.43 6.58 -5.82
N GLY A 108 10.93 5.43 -5.36
CA GLY A 108 10.98 5.03 -3.96
C GLY A 108 9.95 5.74 -3.08
N LEU A 109 9.99 5.47 -1.77
CA LEU A 109 9.08 6.05 -0.78
C LEU A 109 9.23 7.58 -0.64
N TYR A 110 10.40 8.12 -1.00
CA TYR A 110 10.69 9.56 -0.97
C TYR A 110 9.99 10.38 -2.06
N ALA A 111 9.20 9.74 -2.93
CA ALA A 111 8.30 10.44 -3.84
C ALA A 111 7.19 11.22 -3.10
N TRP A 112 6.87 10.81 -1.87
CA TRP A 112 5.88 11.46 -1.01
C TRP A 112 6.58 12.22 0.11
N THR A 113 6.37 13.53 0.18
CA THR A 113 6.98 14.38 1.23
C THR A 113 6.58 13.94 2.63
N THR A 114 5.36 13.43 2.81
CA THR A 114 4.90 12.79 4.05
C THR A 114 5.90 11.75 4.57
N TYR A 115 6.42 10.90 3.68
CA TYR A 115 7.39 9.89 4.07
C TYR A 115 8.78 10.50 4.31
N ASP A 116 9.21 11.43 3.45
CA ASP A 116 10.49 12.12 3.56
C ASP A 116 10.63 12.92 4.88
N ASP A 117 9.54 13.56 5.31
CA ASP A 117 9.43 14.29 6.57
C ASP A 117 9.41 13.35 7.81
N GLY A 118 9.28 12.05 7.59
CA GLY A 118 9.37 11.02 8.63
C GLY A 118 8.04 10.74 9.35
N ASP A 119 6.91 11.25 8.85
CA ASP A 119 5.58 11.11 9.48
C ASP A 119 5.16 9.65 9.68
N CYS A 120 5.71 8.73 8.88
CA CYS A 120 5.41 7.31 8.97
C CYS A 120 6.22 6.53 10.02
N THR A 121 7.31 7.10 10.58
CA THR A 121 8.37 6.35 11.33
C THR A 121 7.88 5.58 12.55
N SER A 122 6.75 5.96 13.12
CA SER A 122 6.11 5.25 14.24
C SER A 122 4.59 5.33 14.14
N TRP A 123 4.08 5.33 12.91
CA TRP A 123 2.68 5.50 12.64
C TRP A 123 1.88 4.27 13.06
N ASP A 124 0.84 4.49 13.88
CA ASP A 124 0.10 3.44 14.60
C ASP A 124 -1.42 3.55 14.45
N ALA A 125 -1.92 4.38 13.53
CA ALA A 125 -3.36 4.64 13.40
C ALA A 125 -4.19 3.36 13.08
N CYS A 126 -3.55 2.34 12.50
CA CYS A 126 -4.16 1.02 12.27
C CYS A 126 -3.72 -0.07 13.25
N SER A 127 -3.00 0.24 14.33
CA SER A 127 -2.45 -0.78 15.25
C SER A 127 -3.50 -1.56 16.05
N ASN A 128 -4.75 -1.10 16.08
CA ASN A 128 -5.87 -1.83 16.70
C ASN A 128 -6.63 -2.73 15.70
N ASP A 129 -6.21 -2.78 14.43
CA ASP A 129 -6.88 -3.54 13.39
C ASP A 129 -6.25 -4.94 13.26
N ASP A 130 -7.06 -5.98 13.53
CA ASP A 130 -6.62 -7.38 13.45
C ASP A 130 -6.12 -7.77 12.03
N SER A 131 -6.43 -6.99 10.99
CA SER A 131 -5.91 -7.21 9.63
C SER A 131 -4.39 -7.03 9.49
N LEU A 132 -3.74 -6.41 10.48
CA LEU A 132 -2.29 -6.21 10.56
C LEU A 132 -1.58 -7.21 11.48
N THR A 133 -2.25 -8.26 11.96
CA THR A 133 -1.65 -9.30 12.84
C THR A 133 -0.57 -10.18 12.19
N GLY A 134 -0.18 -9.88 10.95
CA GLY A 134 1.02 -10.43 10.29
C GLY A 134 2.24 -9.55 10.51
N SER A 135 3.44 -10.12 10.52
CA SER A 135 4.73 -9.47 10.78
C SER A 135 5.12 -8.38 9.74
N TYR A 136 4.36 -7.31 9.65
CA TYR A 136 4.70 -6.14 8.83
C TYR A 136 5.76 -5.35 9.58
N THR A 137 6.99 -5.38 9.06
CA THR A 137 8.11 -4.65 9.64
C THR A 137 8.18 -3.30 8.95
N TYR A 138 8.10 -2.23 9.73
CA TYR A 138 8.35 -0.87 9.26
C TYR A 138 9.77 -0.79 8.65
N SER A 139 9.91 -0.30 7.41
CA SER A 139 11.23 -0.26 6.73
C SER A 139 12.17 0.83 7.25
N GLY A 140 11.75 1.62 8.25
CA GLY A 140 12.61 2.59 8.95
C GLY A 140 13.67 1.91 9.80
N SER A 141 14.84 1.67 9.21
CA SER A 141 16.04 1.26 9.92
C SER A 141 16.60 2.44 10.73
N ASN A 142 16.20 2.56 11.99
CA ASN A 142 16.93 3.40 12.94
C ASN A 142 18.16 2.63 13.48
N THR A 143 19.35 3.01 13.01
CA THR A 143 20.59 2.78 13.76
C THR A 143 20.60 3.73 14.96
N GLY A 144 19.93 3.31 16.04
CA GLY A 144 19.81 4.09 17.28
C GLY A 144 19.89 3.19 18.49
N THR A 145 21.04 3.22 19.15
CA THR A 145 21.39 2.57 20.41
C THR A 145 20.26 2.56 21.45
N ALA A 146 19.96 1.36 21.95
CA ALA A 146 18.99 1.11 23.01
C ALA A 146 19.36 1.81 24.34
N SER A 147 18.35 2.38 25.00
CA SER A 147 18.25 2.52 26.46
C SER A 147 16.82 2.91 26.83
N GLY A 148 16.05 2.02 27.49
CA GLY A 148 14.78 2.41 28.11
C GLY A 148 13.76 1.29 28.28
N SER A 149 13.70 0.76 29.50
CA SER A 149 12.86 -0.34 29.97
C SER A 149 11.36 -0.03 29.94
N GLY A 150 10.54 -1.01 29.56
CA GLY A 150 9.08 -0.95 29.70
C GLY A 150 8.47 -2.35 29.68
N SER A 151 8.12 -2.86 30.86
CA SER A 151 7.52 -4.17 31.09
C SER A 151 6.09 -4.23 30.55
N GLY A 152 5.78 -5.26 29.76
CA GLY A 152 4.43 -5.58 29.31
C GLY A 152 4.31 -7.08 29.09
N SER A 153 3.96 -7.79 30.16
CA SER A 153 3.70 -9.24 30.16
C SER A 153 2.45 -9.55 29.32
N VAL A 154 2.59 -10.30 28.24
CA VAL A 154 1.46 -11.02 27.63
C VAL A 154 1.79 -12.51 27.67
N SER A 155 1.26 -13.15 28.71
CA SER A 155 1.22 -14.60 28.88
C SER A 155 0.13 -15.16 27.97
N GLY A 156 0.52 -15.64 26.79
CA GLY A 156 -0.35 -16.39 25.88
C GLY A 156 0.22 -17.79 25.65
N THR A 157 -0.20 -18.74 26.47
CA THR A 157 0.09 -20.17 26.29
C THR A 157 -0.71 -20.68 25.09
N TYR A 158 -0.05 -20.92 23.96
CA TYR A 158 -0.60 -21.76 22.89
C TYR A 158 0.38 -22.85 22.48
N THR A 159 0.00 -24.06 22.86
CA THR A 159 0.51 -25.35 22.44
C THR A 159 0.26 -25.56 20.95
N GLY A 160 1.32 -25.95 20.21
CA GLY A 160 1.18 -26.79 19.03
C GLY A 160 1.77 -26.24 17.74
N TYR A 161 3.09 -26.28 17.59
CA TYR A 161 3.69 -26.64 16.31
C TYR A 161 5.09 -27.22 16.52
N SER A 162 5.22 -28.52 16.28
CA SER A 162 6.46 -29.29 16.40
C SER A 162 7.24 -29.18 15.09
N GLY A 163 8.20 -28.25 15.02
CA GLY A 163 9.15 -28.13 13.92
C GLY A 163 10.57 -28.22 14.44
N SER A 164 11.16 -29.40 14.34
CA SER A 164 12.52 -29.70 14.79
C SER A 164 13.54 -28.98 13.91
N VAL A 165 14.26 -28.00 14.47
CA VAL A 165 15.51 -27.49 13.89
C VAL A 165 16.63 -27.60 14.92
N SER A 166 17.45 -28.62 14.72
CA SER A 166 18.72 -28.85 15.40
C SER A 166 19.74 -27.79 14.97
N GLY A 167 20.06 -26.86 15.87
CA GLY A 167 21.17 -25.92 15.72
C GLY A 167 22.50 -26.56 16.16
N THR A 168 23.49 -26.54 15.27
CA THR A 168 24.90 -26.71 15.62
C THR A 168 25.59 -25.39 15.29
N GLY A 169 26.24 -24.81 16.31
CA GLY A 169 26.86 -23.49 16.22
C GLY A 169 28.27 -23.45 15.61
N SER A 170 28.69 -22.20 15.43
CA SER A 170 30.06 -21.67 15.43
C SER A 170 30.95 -21.92 14.21
N GLY A 171 31.34 -20.82 13.54
CA GLY A 171 32.48 -20.80 12.63
C GLY A 171 32.67 -19.46 11.91
N ALA A 172 33.59 -18.65 12.42
CA ALA A 172 34.05 -17.38 11.86
C ALA A 172 34.68 -17.52 10.45
N SER A 173 34.68 -16.44 9.65
CA SER A 173 35.89 -15.86 9.02
C SER A 173 35.60 -14.72 8.04
N ASN A 174 36.18 -13.56 8.36
CA ASN A 174 36.87 -12.59 7.50
C ASN A 174 36.26 -12.10 6.16
N ARG A 175 35.82 -10.84 6.25
CA ARG A 175 35.82 -9.75 5.26
C ARG A 175 37.04 -9.72 4.30
N PRO A 176 36.82 -9.51 2.99
CA PRO A 176 37.79 -8.84 2.13
C PRO A 176 37.39 -7.37 1.92
N GLU A 177 38.33 -6.46 2.17
CA GLU A 177 38.36 -5.12 1.59
C GLU A 177 38.71 -5.25 0.10
N TYR A 178 37.96 -4.60 -0.80
CA TYR A 178 38.54 -4.03 -2.01
C TYR A 178 37.74 -2.80 -2.43
N LEU A 179 38.53 -1.81 -2.86
CA LEU A 179 38.18 -0.56 -3.52
C LEU A 179 37.22 -0.74 -4.70
#